data_AF-A0A815L4N0-F1
#
_entry.id   AF-A0A815L4N0-F1
#
_cell.length_a   1.000
_cell.length_b   1.000
_cell.length_c   1.000
_cell.angle_alpha   90.00
_cell.angle_beta   90.00
_cell.angle_gamma   90.00
#
_symmetry.space_group_name_H-M   'P 1'
#
loop_
_entity.id
_entity.type
_entity.pdbx_description
1 polymer ?
#
loop_
_entity_poly.entity_id
_entity_poly.type
_entity_poly.pdbx_seq_one_letter_code
_entity_poly.pdbx_strand_id
1 'polypeptide(L)'
;RVKKYITGEDSVSTIISQGLFKPTSIYVICDDQIYILDSTNDEELIERSCIVKLWTTSSNEGRIIAKEVKGSICYNLYLDLDRNIYLSTENDVRKWFAPTLMTVLVCITTIRRNAPYKNGCITVQWV
;
A
#
# COMPACT_ATOMS: atom_id res chain seq x y z
N ARG A 1 0.71 -3.42 -14.54
CA ARG A 1 1.44 -2.12 -14.59
C ARG A 1 0.46 -1.01 -14.29
N VAL A 2 0.90 0.08 -13.64
CA VAL A 2 0.10 1.30 -13.44
C VAL A 2 0.77 2.47 -14.12
N LYS A 3 -0.05 3.29 -14.79
CA LYS A 3 0.38 4.50 -15.51
C LYS A 3 -0.32 5.73 -14.95
N LYS A 4 0.41 6.84 -14.83
CA LYS A 4 -0.15 8.16 -14.48
C LYS A 4 -0.20 9.00 -15.75
N TYR A 5 -1.38 9.60 -15.98
CA TYR A 5 -1.60 10.60 -17.02
C TYR A 5 -1.62 11.96 -16.34
N ILE A 6 -0.80 12.89 -16.84
CA ILE A 6 -0.73 14.24 -16.30
C ILE A 6 -1.53 15.14 -17.23
N THR A 7 -2.61 15.73 -16.73
CA THR A 7 -3.44 16.64 -17.53
C THR A 7 -2.61 17.85 -17.96
N GLY A 8 -2.61 18.15 -19.26
CA GLY A 8 -1.83 19.25 -19.83
C GLY A 8 -0.44 18.83 -20.32
N GLU A 9 -0.06 17.57 -20.14
CA GLU A 9 1.13 16.98 -20.77
C GLU A 9 0.71 15.82 -21.69
N ASP A 10 1.32 15.71 -22.88
CA ASP A 10 1.17 14.54 -23.75
C ASP A 10 2.04 13.35 -23.28
N SER A 11 2.44 13.36 -22.00
CA SER A 11 3.36 12.39 -21.42
C SER A 11 2.59 11.39 -20.55
N VAL A 12 2.98 10.11 -20.65
CA VAL A 12 2.45 9.03 -19.83
C VAL A 12 3.60 8.38 -19.07
N SER A 13 3.60 8.52 -17.75
CA SER A 13 4.63 7.90 -16.91
C SER A 13 4.15 6.54 -16.40
N THR A 14 5.01 5.54 -16.44
CA THR A 14 4.77 4.26 -15.75
C THR A 14 5.26 4.41 -14.33
N ILE A 15 4.35 4.30 -13.36
CA ILE A 15 4.66 4.47 -11.93
C ILE A 15 4.82 3.13 -11.21
N ILE A 16 4.22 2.06 -11.73
CA ILE A 16 4.41 0.69 -11.22
C ILE A 16 4.61 -0.24 -12.41
N SER A 17 5.83 -0.76 -12.58
CA SER A 17 6.23 -1.56 -13.73
C SER A 17 6.12 -3.08 -13.49
N GLN A 18 6.19 -3.53 -12.23
CA GLN A 18 6.28 -4.94 -11.84
C GLN A 18 5.57 -5.19 -10.49
N GLY A 19 5.57 -6.45 -10.01
CA GLY A 19 5.02 -6.82 -8.70
C GLY A 19 3.49 -6.86 -8.63
N LEU A 20 2.81 -6.72 -9.77
CA LEU A 20 1.37 -6.85 -9.94
C LEU A 20 1.06 -8.09 -10.78
N PHE A 21 0.08 -8.89 -10.35
CA PHE A 21 -0.36 -10.08 -11.08
C PHE A 21 -1.57 -9.77 -11.96
N LYS A 22 -2.71 -9.44 -11.36
CA LYS A 22 -3.96 -9.07 -12.05
C LYS A 22 -4.65 -7.94 -11.28
N PRO A 23 -4.19 -6.69 -11.44
CA PRO A 23 -4.82 -5.55 -10.79
C PRO A 23 -6.24 -5.33 -11.34
N THR A 24 -7.23 -5.25 -10.46
CA THR A 24 -8.65 -5.09 -10.81
C THR A 24 -9.23 -3.76 -10.36
N SER A 25 -8.68 -3.16 -9.30
CA SER A 25 -9.11 -1.85 -8.78
C SER A 25 -7.92 -1.07 -8.24
N ILE A 26 -8.01 0.25 -8.31
CA ILE A 26 -7.01 1.19 -7.79
C ILE A 26 -7.71 2.29 -6.98
N TYR A 27 -7.11 2.67 -5.87
CA TYR A 27 -7.52 3.82 -5.07
C TYR A 27 -6.28 4.66 -4.75
N VAL A 28 -6.34 5.95 -5.05
CA VAL A 28 -5.22 6.87 -4.83
C VAL A 28 -5.60 7.84 -3.72
N ILE A 29 -4.81 7.89 -2.66
CA ILE A 29 -4.86 8.94 -1.64
C ILE A 29 -3.69 9.88 -1.92
N CYS A 30 -3.96 11.19 -1.92
CA CYS A 30 -3.02 12.31 -2.05
C CYS A 30 -1.61 11.92 -2.54
N ASP A 31 -1.32 12.10 -3.83
CA ASP A 31 -0.08 11.90 -4.63
C ASP A 31 0.96 10.80 -4.31
N ASP A 32 1.05 10.27 -3.09
CA ASP A 32 2.12 9.41 -2.59
C ASP A 32 1.64 8.03 -2.12
N GLN A 33 0.33 7.74 -2.11
CA GLN A 33 -0.18 6.45 -1.67
C GLN A 33 -1.19 5.86 -2.66
N ILE A 34 -0.82 4.69 -3.21
CA ILE A 34 -1.62 3.99 -4.20
C ILE A 34 -1.97 2.61 -3.65
N TYR A 35 -3.26 2.38 -3.44
CA TYR A 35 -3.79 1.11 -3.00
C TYR A 35 -4.30 0.37 -4.23
N ILE A 36 -3.84 -0.86 -4.42
CA ILE A 36 -4.18 -1.66 -5.58
C ILE A 36 -4.76 -2.97 -5.10
N LEU A 37 -5.95 -3.29 -5.57
CA LEU A 37 -6.51 -4.62 -5.50
C LEU A 37 -5.85 -5.46 -6.59
N ASP A 38 -4.90 -6.29 -6.18
CA ASP A 38 -4.19 -7.23 -7.02
C ASP A 38 -4.75 -8.63 -6.75
N SER A 39 -5.65 -9.06 -7.62
CA SER A 39 -6.25 -10.39 -7.52
C SER A 39 -5.28 -11.42 -8.05
N THR A 40 -5.14 -12.56 -7.38
CA THR A 40 -4.52 -13.73 -7.99
C THR A 40 -5.63 -14.63 -8.49
N ASN A 41 -5.82 -14.64 -9.81
CA ASN A 41 -6.50 -15.74 -10.47
C ASN A 41 -5.41 -16.68 -10.96
N ASP A 42 -4.79 -17.41 -10.04
CA ASP A 42 -4.02 -18.54 -10.50
C ASP A 42 -5.06 -19.59 -10.96
N GLU A 43 -5.11 -19.86 -12.26
CA GLU A 43 -6.02 -20.88 -12.79
C GLU A 43 -5.63 -22.28 -12.28
N GLU A 44 -4.40 -22.43 -11.77
CA GLU A 44 -3.83 -23.68 -11.27
C GLU A 44 -4.05 -23.89 -9.76
N LEU A 45 -4.28 -22.82 -8.99
CA LEU A 45 -4.55 -22.89 -7.55
C LEU A 45 -6.00 -22.49 -7.27
N ILE A 46 -6.77 -23.43 -6.73
CA ILE A 46 -8.17 -23.31 -6.27
C ILE A 46 -8.38 -22.18 -5.23
N GLU A 47 -7.32 -21.45 -4.86
CA GLU A 47 -7.34 -20.32 -3.95
C GLU A 47 -7.38 -18.99 -4.71
N ARG A 48 -8.58 -18.58 -5.14
CA ARG A 48 -8.84 -17.18 -5.47
C ARG A 48 -8.48 -16.33 -4.25
N SER A 49 -7.50 -15.45 -4.42
CA SER A 49 -7.07 -14.53 -3.37
C SER A 49 -7.11 -13.09 -3.85
N CYS A 50 -7.55 -12.22 -2.96
CA CYS A 50 -7.58 -10.78 -3.22
C CYS A 50 -6.57 -10.12 -2.31
N ILE A 51 -5.57 -9.49 -2.90
CA ILE A 51 -4.50 -8.86 -2.15
C ILE A 51 -4.60 -7.36 -2.36
N VAL A 52 -4.75 -6.59 -1.29
CA VAL A 52 -4.58 -5.14 -1.35
C VAL A 52 -3.12 -4.84 -1.08
N LYS A 53 -2.48 -4.24 -2.07
CA LYS A 53 -1.10 -3.81 -2.01
C LYS A 53 -1.03 -2.28 -1.97
N LEU A 54 -0.26 -1.75 -1.04
CA LEU A 54 0.07 -0.34 -0.91
C LEU A 54 1.41 -0.07 -1.60
N TRP A 55 1.39 0.82 -2.58
CA TRP A 55 2.57 1.46 -3.14
C TRP A 55 2.70 2.88 -2.62
N THR A 56 3.95 3.28 -2.43
CA THR A 56 4.35 4.68 -2.24
C THR A 56 5.25 5.11 -3.39
N THR A 57 5.31 6.40 -3.68
CA THR A 57 6.22 6.97 -4.70
C THR A 57 7.70 6.65 -4.40
N SER A 58 8.04 6.39 -3.12
CA SER A 58 9.37 5.97 -2.68
C SER A 58 9.64 4.46 -2.72
N SER A 59 8.63 3.61 -2.93
CA SER A 59 8.78 2.15 -2.83
C SER A 59 8.90 1.49 -4.21
N ASN A 60 9.91 0.65 -4.38
CA ASN A 60 10.08 -0.19 -5.58
C ASN A 60 9.12 -1.39 -5.62
N GLU A 61 8.51 -1.73 -4.49
CA GLU A 61 7.62 -2.89 -4.33
C GLU A 61 6.37 -2.53 -3.54
N GLY A 62 5.28 -3.28 -3.79
CA GLY A 62 4.00 -3.08 -3.11
C GLY A 62 3.94 -3.87 -1.81
N ARG A 63 3.62 -3.18 -0.71
CA ARG A 63 3.41 -3.82 0.60
C ARG A 63 2.00 -4.39 0.69
N ILE A 64 1.86 -5.67 1.05
CA ILE A 64 0.55 -6.26 1.33
C ILE A 64 -0.01 -5.65 2.62
N ILE A 65 -1.21 -5.08 2.55
CA ILE A 65 -1.89 -4.44 3.70
C ILE A 65 -3.23 -5.09 4.05
N ALA A 66 -3.83 -5.81 3.11
CA ALA A 66 -4.98 -6.67 3.36
C ALA A 66 -4.92 -7.86 2.40
N LYS A 67 -5.38 -9.03 2.88
CA LYS A 67 -5.45 -10.24 2.08
C LYS A 67 -6.71 -11.01 2.43
N GLU A 68 -7.54 -11.28 1.43
CA GLU A 68 -8.59 -12.28 1.50
C GLU A 68 -8.00 -13.60 1.01
N VAL A 69 -7.98 -14.61 1.88
CA VAL A 69 -7.26 -15.87 1.64
C VAL A 69 -8.14 -16.92 0.93
N LYS A 70 -9.46 -16.71 0.81
CA LYS A 70 -10.34 -17.80 0.37
C LYS A 70 -11.45 -17.40 -0.61
N GLY A 71 -11.36 -17.97 -1.81
CA GLY A 71 -12.47 -18.33 -2.71
C GLY A 71 -13.23 -17.19 -3.38
N SER A 72 -13.15 -15.98 -2.84
CA SER A 72 -14.00 -14.87 -3.29
C SER A 72 -13.39 -14.14 -4.47
N ILE A 73 -14.23 -13.82 -5.46
CA ILE A 73 -13.89 -12.83 -6.48
C ILE A 73 -14.08 -11.44 -5.87
N CYS A 74 -13.05 -10.59 -5.91
CA CYS A 74 -13.16 -9.19 -5.50
C CYS A 74 -13.26 -8.29 -6.72
N TYR A 75 -14.12 -7.27 -6.60
CA TYR A 75 -14.41 -6.34 -7.69
C TYR A 75 -13.82 -4.95 -7.43
N ASN A 76 -14.18 -4.35 -6.29
CA ASN A 76 -13.87 -2.95 -6.02
C ASN A 76 -13.13 -2.80 -4.70
N LEU A 77 -12.28 -1.77 -4.67
CA LEU A 77 -11.55 -1.32 -3.51
C LEU A 77 -12.02 0.10 -3.15
N TYR A 78 -12.40 0.30 -1.89
CA TYR A 78 -12.77 1.59 -1.33
C TYR A 78 -12.07 1.84 0.00
N LEU A 79 -11.79 3.12 0.29
CA LEU A 79 -11.23 3.57 1.57
C LEU A 79 -12.18 4.60 2.20
N ASP A 80 -12.44 4.48 3.51
CA ASP A 80 -13.10 5.55 4.26
C ASP A 80 -12.11 6.64 4.70
N LEU A 81 -12.62 7.68 5.39
CA LEU A 81 -11.80 8.79 5.88
C LEU A 81 -10.72 8.36 6.89
N ASP A 82 -10.94 7.26 7.61
CA ASP A 82 -9.97 6.67 8.54
C ASP A 82 -8.99 5.73 7.84
N ARG A 83 -9.10 5.58 6.51
CA ARG A 83 -8.31 4.67 5.66
C ARG A 83 -8.56 3.19 5.95
N ASN A 84 -9.72 2.84 6.52
CA ASN A 84 -10.15 1.46 6.56
C ASN A 84 -10.43 0.99 5.13
N ILE A 85 -10.08 -0.26 4.86
CA ILE A 85 -10.15 -0.87 3.54
C ILE A 85 -11.47 -1.62 3.44
N TYR A 86 -12.23 -1.35 2.38
CA TYR A 86 -13.44 -2.07 2.03
C TYR A 86 -13.24 -2.76 0.69
N LEU A 87 -13.50 -4.07 0.65
CA LEU A 87 -13.51 -4.83 -0.58
C LEU A 87 -14.91 -5.37 -0.83
N SER A 88 -15.46 -5.10 -2.01
CA SER A 88 -16.67 -5.78 -2.46
C SER A 88 -16.30 -7.12 -3.10
N THR A 89 -16.87 -8.20 -2.58
CA THR A 89 -16.78 -9.54 -3.15
C THR A 89 -18.06 -9.90 -3.92
N GLU A 90 -18.13 -11.10 -4.48
CA GLU A 90 -19.35 -11.65 -5.07
C GLU A 90 -20.48 -11.88 -4.07
N ASN A 91 -20.16 -12.01 -2.78
CA ASN A 91 -21.13 -12.39 -1.74
C ASN A 91 -21.34 -11.32 -0.67
N ASP A 92 -20.35 -10.44 -0.44
CA ASP A 92 -20.36 -9.52 0.70
C ASP A 92 -19.40 -8.33 0.53
N VAL A 93 -19.36 -7.46 1.55
CA VAL A 93 -18.32 -6.42 1.68
C VAL A 93 -17.46 -6.76 2.90
N ARG A 94 -16.16 -6.86 2.67
CA ARG A 94 -15.15 -7.12 3.69
C ARG A 94 -14.49 -5.82 4.13
N LYS A 95 -14.23 -5.70 5.43
CA LYS A 95 -13.58 -4.53 6.02
C LYS A 95 -12.29 -4.93 6.74
N TRP A 96 -11.21 -4.23 6.46
CA TRP A 96 -9.98 -4.24 7.26
C TRP A 96 -9.76 -2.86 7.84
N PHE A 97 -9.33 -2.80 9.10
CA PHE A 97 -8.95 -1.54 9.70
C PHE A 97 -7.64 -1.05 9.09
N ALA A 98 -7.50 0.28 8.95
CA ALA A 98 -6.24 0.87 8.50
C ALA A 98 -5.09 0.31 9.36
N PRO A 99 -3.95 -0.08 8.77
CA PRO A 99 -2.81 -0.47 9.57
C PRO A 99 -2.44 0.70 10.47
N THR A 100 -2.53 0.51 11.79
CA THR A 100 -2.14 1.52 12.76
C THR A 100 -0.70 1.88 12.45
N LEU A 101 -0.47 3.09 11.95
CA LEU A 101 0.89 3.63 11.87
C LEU A 101 1.32 3.88 13.32
N MET A 102 1.81 2.84 14.00
CA MET A 102 2.49 3.00 15.28
C MET A 102 3.78 3.76 15.00
N THR A 103 3.69 5.09 15.02
CA THR A 103 4.86 5.95 15.16
C THR A 103 5.36 5.79 16.59
N VAL A 104 6.26 4.82 16.83
CA VAL A 104 6.97 4.75 18.11
C VAL A 104 7.97 5.90 18.12
N LEU A 105 7.64 6.97 18.86
CA LEU A 105 8.58 8.04 19.15
C LEU A 105 9.60 7.55 20.18
N VAL A 106 10.71 6.96 19.74
CA VAL A 106 11.82 6.65 20.65
C VAL A 106 12.58 7.97 20.89
N CYS A 107 12.30 8.65 22.00
CA CYS A 107 13.15 9.74 22.47
C CYS A 107 14.40 9.14 23.12
N ILE A 108 15.47 8.93 22.36
CA ILE A 108 16.77 8.59 22.95
C ILE A 108 17.41 9.89 23.46
N THR A 109 17.27 10.19 24.75
CA THR A 109 18.18 11.12 25.41
C THR A 109 19.54 10.45 25.55
N THR A 110 20.44 10.67 24.60
CA THR A 110 21.84 10.29 24.82
C THR A 110 22.48 11.37 25.69
N ILE A 111 22.68 11.10 26.98
CA ILE A 111 23.58 11.91 27.80
C ILE A 111 25.01 11.53 27.40
N ARG A 112 25.62 12.27 26.47
CA ARG A 112 27.09 12.33 26.41
C ARG A 112 27.53 13.49 27.29
N ARG A 113 28.29 13.21 28.34
CA ARG A 113 29.10 14.26 28.98
C ARG A 113 30.11 14.72 27.92
N ASN A 114 30.02 15.99 27.50
CA ASN A 114 31.01 16.77 26.75
C ASN A 114 31.03 16.70 25.21
N ALA A 115 29.92 17.02 24.52
CA ALA A 115 30.00 17.59 23.16
C ALA A 115 28.77 18.46 22.83
N PRO A 116 28.91 19.57 22.06
CA PRO A 116 27.79 20.44 21.68
C PRO A 116 26.81 19.70 20.77
N TYR A 117 25.52 19.75 21.12
CA TYR A 117 24.42 19.09 20.43
C TYR A 117 24.35 19.52 18.94
N LYS A 118 24.52 18.56 18.03
CA LYS A 118 24.01 18.69 16.65
C LYS A 118 22.78 17.79 16.53
N ASN A 119 21.62 18.42 16.33
CA ASN A 119 20.38 17.71 16.01
C ASN A 119 20.53 17.11 14.61
N GLY A 120 20.70 15.79 14.55
CA GLY A 120 20.63 15.02 13.32
C GLY A 120 19.66 13.87 13.51
N CYS A 121 18.62 13.81 12.68
CA CYS A 121 17.76 12.64 12.61
C CYS A 121 18.49 11.56 11.79
N ILE A 122 18.77 10.41 12.40
CA ILE A 122 19.22 9.22 11.68
C ILE A 122 17.99 8.35 11.45
N THR A 123 17.67 8.11 10.19
CA THR A 123 16.65 7.14 9.78
C THR A 123 17.27 5.76 9.80
N VAL A 124 16.72 4.84 10.60
CA VAL A 124 17.08 3.42 10.53
C VAL A 124 15.88 2.66 9.97
N GLN A 125 16.04 2.07 8.80
CA GLN A 125 15.15 1.06 8.26
C GLN A 125 15.66 -0.31 8.71
N TRP A 126 14.76 -1.16 9.19
CA TRP A 126 15.04 -2.59 9.34
C TRP A 126 14.19 -3.38 8.34
N VAL A 127 14.82 -4.45 7.85
CA VAL A 127 14.43 -5.36 6.76
C VAL A 127 13.16 -6.14 7.10
#